data_AF-A0A1E5KV12-F1
#
_entry.id   AF-A0A1E5KV12-F1
#
_cell.length_a   1.000
_cell.length_b   1.000
_cell.length_c   1.000
_cell.angle_alpha   90.00
_cell.angle_beta   90.00
_cell.angle_gamma   90.00
#
_symmetry.space_group_name_H-M   'P 1'
#
loop_
_entity.id
_entity.type
_entity.pdbx_description
1 polymer ?
#
loop_
_entity_poly.entity_id
_entity_poly.type
_entity_poly.pdbx_seq_one_letter_code
_entity_poly.pdbx_strand_id
1 'polypeptide(L)'
;MKKWLLIGCCAFFLTACTTKKEMKNANSIETTVTQHMTKAEESKEAKSSSSTNQTEKASSSSESSGSSATSESVDLEKQQREEKLEAYNNLAVPLKVLLATTIVDERAETPGLVGYGLGYNFDGGFLFVQIGSGAGTGHPEIKLSYDNEAIYPIEAIVREGAAKINNLPVPTAPVSKIALYDKYLNEKEKYDSSLSHVQVSENMTEANFEKLKALIGN
;
A
#
# COMPACT_ATOMS: atom_id res chain seq x y z
N MET A 1 62.58 13.89 -8.94
CA MET A 1 61.69 15.00 -8.55
C MET A 1 62.10 16.25 -9.31
N LYS A 2 61.33 16.68 -10.31
CA LYS A 2 61.51 17.93 -11.07
C LYS A 2 60.17 18.64 -11.16
N LYS A 3 60.17 19.94 -10.88
CA LYS A 3 59.02 20.84 -10.81
C LYS A 3 58.80 21.55 -12.16
N TRP A 4 57.51 21.74 -12.47
CA TRP A 4 56.85 22.85 -13.19
C TRP A 4 57.05 23.00 -14.70
N LEU A 5 55.93 23.02 -15.46
CA LEU A 5 55.47 24.25 -16.13
C LEU A 5 53.99 24.14 -16.56
N LEU A 6 53.38 25.32 -16.65
CA LEU A 6 51.98 25.74 -16.77
C LEU A 6 51.64 26.08 -18.25
N ILE A 7 50.35 26.33 -18.54
CA ILE A 7 49.75 27.24 -19.56
C ILE A 7 48.98 26.62 -20.75
N GLY A 8 47.75 27.16 -20.93
CA GLY A 8 46.96 27.27 -22.18
C GLY A 8 45.51 26.83 -21.96
N CYS A 9 44.50 27.64 -21.62
CA CYS A 9 44.01 28.94 -22.09
C CYS A 9 43.37 28.93 -23.50
N CYS A 10 42.18 29.57 -23.56
CA CYS A 10 41.33 29.94 -24.71
C CYS A 10 40.30 28.89 -25.18
N ALA A 11 39.08 29.21 -25.60
CA ALA A 11 38.21 30.40 -25.51
C ALA A 11 36.94 30.07 -26.34
N PHE A 12 35.77 30.47 -25.83
CA PHE A 12 34.57 30.94 -26.55
C PHE A 12 33.99 30.15 -27.75
N PHE A 13 32.69 29.85 -27.68
CA PHE A 13 31.70 30.50 -28.56
C PHE A 13 30.30 30.47 -27.90
N LEU A 14 29.78 31.67 -27.60
CA LEU A 14 28.35 31.96 -27.43
C LEU A 14 27.64 31.79 -28.78
N THR A 15 26.35 31.46 -28.80
CA THR A 15 25.29 32.25 -29.47
C THR A 15 23.91 31.69 -29.08
N ALA A 16 23.06 32.58 -28.56
CA ALA A 16 21.63 32.36 -28.35
C ALA A 16 20.84 32.72 -29.62
N CYS A 17 19.70 32.08 -29.86
CA CYS A 17 18.60 32.72 -30.59
C CYS A 17 17.23 32.10 -30.24
N THR A 18 16.31 33.00 -29.93
CA THR A 18 14.90 32.84 -29.54
C THR A 18 13.99 32.53 -30.73
N THR A 19 12.82 31.91 -30.49
CA THR A 19 11.51 32.52 -30.84
C THR A 19 10.31 31.68 -30.39
N LYS A 20 9.25 32.43 -30.10
CA LYS A 20 7.95 32.10 -29.51
C LYS A 20 6.91 31.98 -30.64
N LYS A 21 5.97 31.03 -30.58
CA LYS A 21 4.66 31.17 -31.26
C LYS A 21 3.56 30.35 -30.58
N GLU A 22 2.56 31.05 -30.08
CA GLU A 22 1.23 30.55 -29.73
C GLU A 22 0.40 30.27 -31.00
N MET A 23 -0.52 29.29 -30.97
CA MET A 23 -1.99 29.48 -30.92
C MET A 23 -2.77 28.22 -31.33
N LYS A 24 -3.69 27.81 -30.43
CA LYS A 24 -5.11 27.42 -30.61
C LYS A 24 -5.54 26.60 -31.84
N ASN A 25 -6.30 25.51 -31.68
CA ASN A 25 -7.78 25.50 -31.54
C ASN A 25 -8.39 24.08 -31.72
N ALA A 26 -9.62 23.94 -31.20
CA ALA A 26 -10.49 22.81 -30.89
C ALA A 26 -10.98 21.85 -32.01
N ASN A 27 -11.36 20.62 -31.59
CA ASN A 27 -12.71 20.03 -31.76
C ASN A 27 -12.76 18.69 -30.99
N SER A 28 -13.57 18.55 -29.94
CA SER A 28 -15.01 18.22 -29.93
C SER A 28 -15.19 16.77 -29.47
N ILE A 29 -15.46 16.57 -28.17
CA ILE A 29 -15.96 15.31 -27.62
C ILE A 29 -17.45 15.50 -27.40
N GLU A 30 -18.25 14.79 -28.19
CA GLU A 30 -19.69 14.70 -28.03
C GLU A 30 -20.07 13.89 -26.79
N THR A 31 -21.04 14.45 -26.10
CA THR A 31 -21.81 13.96 -24.98
C THR A 31 -22.74 12.82 -25.40
N THR A 32 -22.76 11.70 -24.66
CA THR A 32 -24.02 10.96 -24.47
C THR A 32 -24.16 10.53 -23.02
N VAL A 33 -25.13 11.19 -22.39
CA VAL A 33 -25.71 10.89 -21.09
C VAL A 33 -26.66 9.70 -21.25
N THR A 34 -26.55 8.71 -20.36
CA THR A 34 -27.72 7.87 -20.01
C THR A 34 -27.81 7.78 -18.50
N GLN A 35 -28.72 8.59 -17.96
CA GLN A 35 -29.28 8.44 -16.62
C GLN A 35 -30.19 7.21 -16.60
N HIS A 36 -30.14 6.41 -15.54
CA HIS A 36 -31.33 5.70 -15.08
C HIS A 36 -31.42 5.77 -13.56
N MET A 37 -32.43 6.49 -13.11
CA MET A 37 -32.96 6.45 -11.75
C MET A 37 -33.82 5.20 -11.58
N THR A 38 -33.80 4.59 -10.39
CA THR A 38 -35.02 4.15 -9.71
C THR A 38 -34.82 4.24 -8.19
N LYS A 39 -35.89 4.69 -7.52
CA LYS A 39 -36.01 5.03 -6.10
C LYS A 39 -37.13 4.16 -5.49
N ALA A 40 -36.87 3.62 -4.30
CA ALA A 40 -37.78 3.20 -3.20
C ALA A 40 -38.92 2.19 -3.55
N GLU A 41 -39.53 1.39 -2.65
CA GLU A 41 -39.86 1.47 -1.22
C GLU A 41 -39.98 0.06 -0.57
N GLU A 42 -39.92 0.06 0.76
CA GLU A 42 -40.52 -0.79 1.82
C GLU A 42 -41.79 -1.62 1.44
N SER A 43 -42.28 -2.67 2.13
CA SER A 43 -42.11 -3.24 3.49
C SER A 43 -42.91 -4.57 3.64
N LYS A 44 -42.62 -5.33 4.74
CA LYS A 44 -43.46 -6.33 5.48
C LYS A 44 -43.86 -7.62 4.73
N GLU A 45 -43.96 -8.82 5.31
CA GLU A 45 -44.44 -9.24 6.63
C GLU A 45 -43.97 -10.70 6.96
N ALA A 46 -44.22 -11.12 8.21
CA ALA A 46 -43.73 -12.28 8.96
C ALA A 46 -44.10 -13.70 8.47
N LYS A 47 -43.38 -14.72 9.01
CA LYS A 47 -43.88 -15.73 10.00
C LYS A 47 -43.31 -17.14 9.79
N SER A 48 -43.07 -17.84 10.92
CA SER A 48 -42.88 -19.31 11.09
C SER A 48 -41.54 -19.87 10.57
N SER A 49 -40.85 -20.81 11.22
CA SER A 49 -41.19 -21.75 12.29
C SER A 49 -39.93 -22.49 12.76
N SER A 50 -39.86 -22.83 14.05
CA SER A 50 -39.42 -24.13 14.60
C SER A 50 -38.10 -24.78 14.11
N SER A 51 -37.13 -24.95 15.01
CA SER A 51 -36.97 -26.24 15.71
C SER A 51 -35.80 -26.23 16.69
N THR A 52 -36.10 -26.77 17.87
CA THR A 52 -35.23 -27.24 18.93
C THR A 52 -34.25 -28.32 18.44
N ASN A 53 -33.01 -28.32 18.93
CA ASN A 53 -32.40 -29.57 19.39
C ASN A 53 -31.36 -29.32 20.51
N GLN A 54 -31.62 -30.06 21.59
CA GLN A 54 -30.87 -30.32 22.80
C GLN A 54 -30.28 -31.74 22.56
N THR A 55 -29.01 -32.10 22.79
CA THR A 55 -28.45 -32.50 24.10
C THR A 55 -27.30 -33.51 23.84
N GLU A 56 -26.14 -33.30 24.50
CA GLU A 56 -25.20 -34.27 25.16
C GLU A 56 -24.70 -35.55 24.41
N LYS A 57 -23.55 -36.20 24.69
CA LYS A 57 -22.39 -36.10 25.61
C LYS A 57 -21.52 -37.37 25.43
N ALA A 58 -20.21 -37.27 25.71
CA ALA A 58 -19.25 -38.33 26.12
C ALA A 58 -18.90 -39.45 25.11
N SER A 59 -17.75 -40.13 25.14
CA SER A 59 -16.44 -39.98 25.81
C SER A 59 -15.52 -41.13 25.32
N SER A 60 -14.21 -40.91 25.44
CA SER A 60 -13.11 -41.86 25.71
C SER A 60 -12.46 -42.70 24.59
N SER A 61 -11.23 -42.28 24.28
CA SER A 61 -9.94 -43.00 24.40
C SER A 61 -9.67 -44.29 23.60
N SER A 62 -8.59 -44.25 22.82
CA SER A 62 -7.48 -45.20 22.97
C SER A 62 -6.21 -44.65 22.31
N GLU A 63 -5.12 -44.68 23.07
CA GLU A 63 -3.76 -44.38 22.63
C GLU A 63 -3.23 -45.51 21.74
N SER A 64 -2.43 -45.16 20.73
CA SER A 64 -1.39 -46.04 20.19
C SER A 64 -0.39 -45.23 19.35
N SER A 65 0.79 -45.07 19.92
CA SER A 65 2.11 -45.24 19.29
C SER A 65 2.36 -44.63 17.89
N GLY A 66 3.07 -43.51 17.85
CA GLY A 66 3.64 -42.95 16.61
C GLY A 66 4.54 -41.75 16.81
N SER A 67 5.29 -41.67 17.92
CA SER A 67 6.24 -40.57 18.17
C SER A 67 7.63 -40.97 17.66
N SER A 68 7.95 -40.54 16.44
CA SER A 68 9.35 -40.35 15.98
C SER A 68 9.47 -39.66 14.61
N ALA A 69 8.38 -39.47 13.85
CA ALA A 69 8.42 -38.79 12.54
C ALA A 69 7.95 -37.32 12.55
N THR A 70 7.44 -36.84 13.69
CA THR A 70 6.80 -35.51 13.80
C THR A 70 7.76 -34.40 14.21
N SER A 71 8.93 -34.73 14.77
CA SER A 71 9.90 -33.73 15.23
C SER A 71 10.65 -33.08 14.06
N GLU A 72 11.14 -33.89 13.11
CA GLU A 72 11.94 -33.39 11.98
C GLU A 72 11.10 -32.54 11.01
N SER A 73 9.82 -32.87 10.81
CA SER A 73 8.94 -32.07 9.93
C SER A 73 8.63 -30.69 10.52
N VAL A 74 8.48 -30.60 11.85
CA VAL A 74 8.19 -29.33 12.54
C VAL A 74 9.42 -28.41 12.52
N ASP A 75 10.61 -28.98 12.69
CA ASP A 75 11.86 -28.21 12.64
C ASP A 75 12.14 -27.66 11.24
N LEU A 76 11.85 -28.44 10.19
CA LEU A 76 11.98 -27.98 8.80
C LEU A 76 10.99 -26.87 8.44
N GLU A 77 9.73 -26.98 8.85
CA GLU A 77 8.73 -25.93 8.60
C GLU A 77 9.06 -24.62 9.34
N LYS A 78 9.58 -24.73 10.56
CA LYS A 78 10.04 -23.57 11.33
C LYS A 78 11.22 -22.88 10.66
N GLN A 79 12.22 -23.65 10.23
CA GLN A 79 13.39 -23.11 9.54
C GLN A 79 12.99 -22.40 8.24
N GLN A 80 12.14 -23.00 7.42
CA GLN A 80 11.64 -22.38 6.18
C GLN A 80 10.88 -21.08 6.44
N ARG A 81 10.08 -21.04 7.53
CA ARG A 81 9.36 -19.83 7.93
C ARG A 81 10.33 -18.71 8.31
N GLU A 82 11.34 -19.00 9.11
CA GLU A 82 12.37 -18.05 9.52
C GLU A 82 13.17 -17.52 8.31
N GLU A 83 13.55 -18.41 7.39
CA GLU A 83 14.25 -18.04 6.15
C GLU A 83 13.42 -17.10 5.27
N LYS A 84 12.12 -17.36 5.09
CA LYS A 84 11.23 -16.48 4.33
C LYS A 84 11.03 -15.12 5.00
N LEU A 85 10.90 -15.12 6.33
CA LEU A 85 10.74 -13.88 7.08
C LEU A 85 12.00 -13.00 6.95
N GLU A 86 13.17 -13.61 7.07
CA GLU A 86 14.45 -12.92 6.90
C GLU A 86 14.63 -12.42 5.45
N ALA A 87 14.22 -13.21 4.46
CA ALA A 87 14.24 -12.80 3.06
C ALA A 87 13.34 -11.57 2.81
N TYR A 88 12.15 -11.52 3.42
CA TYR A 88 11.31 -10.32 3.38
C TYR A 88 12.00 -9.11 4.02
N ASN A 89 12.56 -9.27 5.21
CA ASN A 89 13.18 -8.17 5.96
C ASN A 89 14.37 -7.56 5.19
N ASN A 90 15.08 -8.38 4.41
CA ASN A 90 16.20 -7.98 3.56
C ASN A 90 15.80 -7.37 2.20
N LEU A 91 14.51 -7.33 1.85
CA LEU A 91 14.05 -6.61 0.67
C LEU A 91 14.37 -5.11 0.77
N ALA A 92 14.56 -4.49 -0.40
CA ALA A 92 14.71 -3.04 -0.49
C ALA A 92 13.49 -2.32 0.12
N VAL A 93 13.74 -1.21 0.84
CA VAL A 93 12.68 -0.48 1.55
C VAL A 93 11.51 -0.08 0.62
N PRO A 94 11.73 0.49 -0.58
CA PRO A 94 10.62 0.81 -1.49
C PRO A 94 9.75 -0.39 -1.86
N LEU A 95 10.35 -1.58 -1.98
CA LEU A 95 9.62 -2.82 -2.26
C LEU A 95 8.79 -3.27 -1.06
N LYS A 96 9.36 -3.21 0.16
CA LYS A 96 8.61 -3.51 1.41
C LYS A 96 7.39 -2.60 1.56
N VAL A 97 7.59 -1.31 1.32
CA VAL A 97 6.52 -0.28 1.36
C VAL A 97 5.45 -0.56 0.32
N LEU A 98 5.84 -0.86 -0.92
CA LEU A 98 4.90 -1.19 -1.99
C LEU A 98 4.03 -2.40 -1.61
N LEU A 99 4.67 -3.50 -1.17
CA LEU A 99 3.97 -4.70 -0.72
C LEU A 99 3.02 -4.43 0.44
N ALA A 100 3.45 -3.65 1.43
CA ALA A 100 2.61 -3.26 2.56
C ALA A 100 1.41 -2.40 2.14
N THR A 101 1.60 -1.53 1.16
CA THR A 101 0.51 -0.66 0.66
C THR A 101 -0.59 -1.48 0.00
N THR A 102 -0.26 -2.63 -0.62
CA THR A 102 -1.29 -3.52 -1.22
C THR A 102 -2.30 -4.08 -0.22
N ILE A 103 -2.01 -4.02 1.08
CA ILE A 103 -2.94 -4.45 2.14
C ILE A 103 -4.13 -3.50 2.24
N VAL A 104 -3.90 -2.21 1.99
CA VAL A 104 -4.82 -1.12 2.35
C VAL A 104 -5.29 -0.33 1.14
N ASP A 105 -4.59 -0.41 0.02
CA ASP A 105 -4.92 0.32 -1.20
C ASP A 105 -4.64 -0.53 -2.45
N GLU A 106 -5.71 -0.90 -3.15
CA GLU A 106 -5.64 -1.73 -4.36
C GLU A 106 -4.85 -1.08 -5.50
N ARG A 107 -4.69 0.25 -5.50
CA ARG A 107 -3.93 0.95 -6.54
C ARG A 107 -2.45 0.52 -6.52
N ALA A 108 -1.95 0.08 -5.37
CA ALA A 108 -0.60 -0.46 -5.24
C ALA A 108 -0.42 -1.80 -5.99
N GLU A 109 -1.51 -2.45 -6.39
CA GLU A 109 -1.49 -3.63 -7.26
C GLU A 109 -1.41 -3.28 -8.74
N THR A 110 -1.43 -2.00 -9.12
CA THR A 110 -1.31 -1.61 -10.52
C THR A 110 0.11 -1.94 -11.02
N PRO A 111 0.27 -2.77 -12.08
CA PRO A 111 1.58 -3.07 -12.64
C PRO A 111 2.32 -1.80 -13.05
N GLY A 112 3.57 -1.64 -12.59
CA GLY A 112 4.38 -0.46 -12.85
C GLY A 112 3.87 0.84 -12.20
N LEU A 113 2.83 0.78 -11.35
CA LEU A 113 2.11 1.95 -10.83
C LEU A 113 1.71 2.95 -11.93
N VAL A 114 1.30 2.45 -13.11
CA VAL A 114 0.97 3.33 -14.25
C VAL A 114 -0.13 4.32 -13.86
N GLY A 115 0.20 5.62 -13.92
CA GLY A 115 -0.71 6.72 -13.56
C GLY A 115 -0.74 7.05 -12.07
N TYR A 116 0.10 6.43 -11.25
CA TYR A 116 0.19 6.63 -9.81
C TYR A 116 1.64 6.83 -9.33
N GLY A 117 1.77 7.49 -8.19
CA GLY A 117 2.99 7.52 -7.39
C GLY A 117 2.68 7.13 -5.96
N LEU A 118 3.62 6.45 -5.31
CA LEU A 118 3.54 6.05 -3.91
C LEU A 118 4.53 6.88 -3.10
N GLY A 119 4.00 7.80 -2.30
CA GLY A 119 4.74 8.52 -1.28
C GLY A 119 4.76 7.72 0.03
N TYR A 120 5.92 7.67 0.70
CA TYR A 120 6.01 7.02 2.01
C TYR A 120 7.00 7.70 2.95
N ASN A 121 6.83 7.45 4.25
CA ASN A 121 7.84 7.78 5.24
C ASN A 121 7.71 6.90 6.49
N PHE A 122 8.84 6.59 7.12
CA PHE A 122 8.86 5.92 8.42
C PHE A 122 9.09 6.95 9.52
N ASP A 123 8.17 7.05 10.46
CA ASP A 123 8.24 8.02 11.56
C ASP A 123 7.54 7.45 12.81
N GLY A 124 8.13 7.65 14.00
CA GLY A 124 7.55 7.17 15.26
C GLY A 124 7.33 5.65 15.37
N GLY A 125 8.01 4.84 14.55
CA GLY A 125 7.76 3.38 14.48
C GLY A 125 6.58 2.99 13.58
N PHE A 126 5.98 3.95 12.90
CA PHE A 126 4.92 3.74 11.91
C PHE A 126 5.43 3.97 10.49
N LEU A 127 4.76 3.33 9.54
CA LEU A 127 4.86 3.65 8.13
C LEU A 127 3.64 4.48 7.72
N PHE A 128 3.87 5.64 7.15
CA PHE A 128 2.86 6.46 6.50
C PHE A 128 2.96 6.25 5.00
N VAL A 129 1.84 5.93 4.34
CA VAL A 129 1.75 5.77 2.87
C VAL A 129 0.62 6.57 2.28
N GLN A 130 0.83 7.06 1.05
CA GLN A 130 -0.18 7.70 0.24
C GLN A 130 0.11 7.36 -1.22
N ILE A 131 -0.84 6.72 -1.86
CA ILE A 131 -0.82 6.49 -3.30
C ILE A 131 -1.81 7.44 -3.99
N GLY A 132 -1.35 8.07 -5.07
CA GLY A 132 -2.15 9.03 -5.80
C GLY A 132 -1.61 9.32 -7.19
N SER A 133 -2.43 9.93 -8.04
CA SER A 133 -2.11 10.24 -9.43
C SER A 133 -1.28 11.53 -9.61
N GLY A 134 -0.82 12.14 -8.52
CA GLY A 134 -0.08 13.41 -8.51
C GLY A 134 -0.96 14.67 -8.60
N ALA A 135 -2.26 14.53 -8.89
CA ALA A 135 -3.21 15.63 -8.89
C ALA A 135 -4.57 15.23 -8.28
N GLY A 136 -5.31 16.22 -7.77
CA GLY A 136 -6.65 16.04 -7.23
C GLY A 136 -6.74 15.81 -5.71
N THR A 137 -7.96 15.59 -5.25
CA THR A 137 -8.31 15.22 -3.87
C THR A 137 -8.69 13.73 -3.83
N GLY A 138 -8.87 13.18 -2.63
CA GLY A 138 -9.30 11.79 -2.46
C GLY A 138 -8.18 10.78 -2.33
N HIS A 139 -6.92 11.21 -2.18
CA HIS A 139 -5.79 10.31 -1.92
C HIS A 139 -5.67 10.05 -0.41
N PRO A 140 -5.93 8.82 0.06
CA PRO A 140 -5.84 8.50 1.49
C PRO A 140 -4.39 8.55 1.95
N GLU A 141 -4.18 9.10 3.14
CA GLU A 141 -2.96 8.92 3.92
C GLU A 141 -3.23 7.84 4.95
N ILE A 142 -2.36 6.83 5.00
CA ILE A 142 -2.61 5.59 5.75
C ILE A 142 -1.44 5.35 6.71
N LYS A 143 -1.77 5.07 7.97
CA LYS A 143 -0.83 4.72 9.04
C LYS A 143 -0.82 3.21 9.23
N LEU A 144 0.36 2.61 9.08
CA LEU A 144 0.62 1.19 9.28
C LEU A 144 1.63 1.01 10.42
N SER A 145 1.44 0.00 11.26
CA SER A 145 2.45 -0.45 12.22
C SER A 145 3.19 -1.67 11.68
N TYR A 146 4.48 -1.76 11.99
CA TYR A 146 5.36 -2.87 11.65
C TYR A 146 5.81 -3.54 12.93
N ASP A 147 5.63 -4.85 13.02
CA ASP A 147 6.35 -5.65 14.01
C ASP A 147 7.37 -6.55 13.32
N ASN A 148 7.82 -7.61 14.00
CA ASN A 148 8.79 -8.55 13.45
C ASN A 148 8.21 -9.44 12.35
N GLU A 149 6.93 -9.83 12.40
CA GLU A 149 6.35 -10.90 11.58
C GLU A 149 5.22 -10.44 10.64
N ALA A 150 4.59 -9.31 10.94
CA ALA A 150 3.37 -8.84 10.34
C ALA A 150 3.32 -7.30 10.21
N ILE A 151 2.33 -6.85 9.44
CA ILE A 151 2.00 -5.45 9.21
C ILE A 151 0.54 -5.26 9.62
N TYR A 152 0.29 -4.20 10.38
CA TYR A 152 -1.00 -3.87 10.95
C TYR A 152 -1.50 -2.55 10.38
N PRO A 153 -2.57 -2.55 9.59
CA PRO A 153 -3.24 -1.30 9.28
C PRO A 153 -3.87 -0.72 10.55
N ILE A 154 -3.57 0.56 10.82
CA ILE A 154 -4.06 1.23 12.02
C ILE A 154 -5.23 2.12 11.65
N GLU A 155 -5.01 3.03 10.71
CA GLU A 155 -6.00 4.03 10.34
C GLU A 155 -5.67 4.69 8.99
N ALA A 156 -6.68 5.26 8.36
CA ALA A 156 -6.53 6.07 7.17
C ALA A 156 -7.41 7.31 7.26
N ILE A 157 -6.90 8.39 6.68
CA ILE A 157 -7.61 9.65 6.51
C ILE A 157 -7.60 10.03 5.04
N VAL A 158 -8.67 10.66 4.56
CA VAL A 158 -8.77 11.11 3.17
C VAL A 158 -9.23 12.55 3.12
N ARG A 159 -8.51 13.36 2.34
CA ARG A 159 -8.86 14.75 2.06
C ARG A 159 -9.76 14.81 0.82
N GLU A 160 -11.03 15.15 1.00
CA GLU A 160 -12.03 15.29 -0.09
C GLU A 160 -12.13 16.72 -0.64
N GLY A 161 -11.26 17.63 -0.20
CA GLY A 161 -11.31 19.05 -0.57
C GLY A 161 -10.36 19.90 0.26
N ALA A 162 -10.40 21.22 0.06
CA ALA A 162 -9.64 22.14 0.91
C ALA A 162 -10.07 22.06 2.39
N ALA A 163 -11.36 21.83 2.64
CA ALA A 163 -11.97 21.92 3.96
C ALA A 163 -12.59 20.62 4.48
N LYS A 164 -12.47 19.49 3.76
CA LYS A 164 -13.11 18.23 4.17
C LYS A 164 -12.07 17.11 4.30
N ILE A 165 -11.96 16.57 5.50
CA ILE A 165 -11.15 15.40 5.82
C ILE A 165 -12.06 14.39 6.52
N ASN A 166 -12.01 13.14 6.08
CA ASN A 166 -12.78 12.05 6.66
C ASN A 166 -11.84 10.93 7.09
N ASN A 167 -12.28 10.14 8.08
CA ASN A 167 -11.70 8.82 8.32
C ASN A 167 -12.11 7.89 7.19
N LEU A 168 -11.16 7.05 6.75
CA LEU A 168 -11.41 5.98 5.81
C LEU A 168 -11.25 4.64 6.55
N PRO A 169 -12.20 3.70 6.43
CA PRO A 169 -12.04 2.39 7.03
C PRO A 169 -10.87 1.66 6.39
N VAL A 170 -10.05 1.02 7.22
CA VAL A 170 -8.96 0.13 6.78
C VAL A 170 -9.22 -1.29 7.30
N PRO A 171 -8.74 -2.34 6.60
CA PRO A 171 -8.76 -3.70 7.13
C PRO A 171 -8.02 -3.75 8.46
N THR A 172 -8.60 -4.36 9.51
CA THR A 172 -7.95 -4.42 10.83
C THR A 172 -7.14 -5.69 11.05
N ALA A 173 -7.23 -6.66 10.14
CA ALA A 173 -6.51 -7.91 10.25
C ALA A 173 -5.02 -7.71 9.94
N PRO A 174 -4.10 -8.25 10.76
CA PRO A 174 -2.68 -8.23 10.43
C PRO A 174 -2.39 -9.08 9.19
N VAL A 175 -1.42 -8.65 8.40
CA VAL A 175 -0.94 -9.39 7.25
C VAL A 175 0.50 -9.83 7.49
N SER A 176 0.76 -11.13 7.35
CA SER A 176 2.10 -11.70 7.53
C SER A 176 3.06 -11.22 6.44
N LYS A 177 4.27 -10.86 6.84
CA LYS A 177 5.38 -10.55 5.94
C LYS A 177 5.74 -11.71 5.03
N ILE A 178 5.59 -12.95 5.51
CA ILE A 178 5.83 -14.15 4.71
C ILE A 178 4.83 -14.25 3.57
N ALA A 179 3.55 -13.98 3.84
CA ALA A 179 2.52 -13.96 2.79
C ALA A 179 2.80 -12.87 1.74
N LEU A 180 3.27 -11.70 2.17
CA LEU A 180 3.68 -10.63 1.26
C LEU A 180 4.92 -11.01 0.44
N TYR A 181 5.87 -11.73 1.03
CA TYR A 181 7.05 -12.22 0.32
C TYR A 181 6.70 -13.28 -0.72
N ASP A 182 5.83 -14.24 -0.37
CA ASP A 182 5.36 -15.24 -1.31
C ASP A 182 4.61 -14.59 -2.48
N LYS A 183 3.79 -13.57 -2.21
CA LYS A 183 3.15 -12.75 -3.23
C LYS A 183 4.17 -12.05 -4.14
N TYR A 184 5.21 -11.47 -3.56
CA TYR A 184 6.31 -10.87 -4.33
C TYR A 184 6.97 -11.88 -5.27
N LEU A 185 7.30 -13.08 -4.78
CA LEU A 185 7.93 -14.12 -5.59
C LEU A 185 7.05 -14.57 -6.76
N ASN A 186 5.73 -14.64 -6.54
CA ASN A 186 4.77 -15.03 -7.58
C ASN A 186 4.58 -13.95 -8.66
N GLU A 187 4.74 -12.67 -8.30
CA GLU A 187 4.46 -11.53 -9.18
C GLU A 187 5.65 -10.57 -9.26
N LYS A 188 6.87 -11.11 -9.31
CA LYS A 188 8.11 -10.33 -9.14
C LYS A 188 8.24 -9.14 -10.10
N GLU A 189 8.01 -9.38 -11.39
CA GLU A 189 8.15 -8.34 -12.44
C GLU A 189 7.17 -7.17 -12.25
N LYS A 190 5.96 -7.47 -11.75
CA LYS A 190 4.93 -6.47 -11.46
C LYS A 190 5.40 -5.50 -10.39
N TYR A 191 6.00 -6.01 -9.32
CA TYR A 191 6.48 -5.16 -8.22
C TYR A 191 7.80 -4.46 -8.55
N ASP A 192 8.72 -5.15 -9.24
CA ASP A 192 10.01 -4.56 -9.62
C ASP A 192 9.83 -3.37 -10.58
N SER A 193 8.90 -3.47 -11.53
CA SER A 193 8.61 -2.38 -12.48
C SER A 193 8.02 -1.13 -11.81
N SER A 194 7.36 -1.29 -10.67
CA SER A 194 6.74 -0.21 -9.89
C SER A 194 7.73 0.62 -9.07
N LEU A 195 8.94 0.12 -8.80
CA LEU A 195 9.87 0.73 -7.84
C LEU A 195 10.31 2.16 -8.22
N SER A 196 10.29 2.50 -9.50
CA SER A 196 10.61 3.86 -9.99
C SER A 196 9.57 4.92 -9.60
N HIS A 197 8.38 4.51 -9.15
CA HIS A 197 7.27 5.38 -8.74
C HIS A 197 7.07 5.39 -7.22
N VAL A 198 7.96 4.75 -6.46
CA VAL A 198 7.92 4.71 -4.99
C VAL A 198 8.98 5.64 -4.43
N GLN A 199 8.57 6.67 -3.70
CA GLN A 199 9.45 7.74 -3.24
C GLN A 199 9.20 8.12 -1.78
N VAL A 200 10.28 8.51 -1.10
CA VAL A 200 10.19 9.06 0.25
C VAL A 200 9.49 10.42 0.19
N SER A 201 8.58 10.67 1.12
CA SER A 201 7.87 11.93 1.30
C SER A 201 8.06 12.40 2.75
N GLU A 202 9.08 13.22 2.99
CA GLU A 202 9.49 13.67 4.33
C GLU A 202 8.37 14.40 5.11
N ASN A 203 7.34 14.89 4.41
CA ASN A 203 6.20 15.55 5.03
C ASN A 203 5.16 14.57 5.60
N MET A 204 5.28 13.27 5.36
CA MET A 204 4.37 12.27 5.91
C MET A 204 4.86 11.81 7.29
N THR A 205 4.64 12.64 8.29
CA THR A 205 5.07 12.40 9.67
C THR A 205 3.87 12.09 10.56
N GLU A 206 4.11 11.47 11.70
CA GLU A 206 3.07 11.23 12.70
C GLU A 206 2.44 12.55 13.14
N ALA A 207 3.26 13.58 13.36
CA ALA A 207 2.78 14.91 13.73
C ALA A 207 1.83 15.52 12.67
N ASN A 208 2.14 15.37 11.39
CA ASN A 208 1.29 15.87 10.31
C ASN A 208 0.00 15.04 10.19
N PHE A 209 0.10 13.71 10.34
CA PHE A 209 -1.04 12.82 10.32
C PHE A 209 -2.04 13.16 11.43
N GLU A 210 -1.58 13.26 12.68
CA GLU A 210 -2.43 13.59 13.83
C GLU A 210 -3.03 15.00 13.71
N LYS A 211 -2.28 15.95 13.15
CA LYS A 211 -2.81 17.29 12.84
C LYS A 211 -3.97 17.24 11.85
N LEU A 212 -3.86 16.44 10.78
CA LEU A 212 -4.94 16.29 9.80
C LEU A 212 -6.15 15.58 10.39
N LYS A 213 -5.92 14.54 11.19
CA LYS A 213 -6.95 13.78 11.90
C LYS A 213 -7.73 14.66 12.88
N ALA A 214 -7.08 15.59 13.58
CA ALA A 214 -7.72 16.53 14.48
C ALA A 214 -8.68 17.52 13.77
N LEU A 215 -8.64 17.61 12.44
CA LEU A 215 -9.55 18.44 11.64
C LEU A 215 -10.80 17.70 11.17
N ILE A 216 -10.92 16.39 11.47
CA ILE A 216 -12.09 15.60 11.07
C ILE A 216 -13.31 16.05 11.88
N GLY A 217 -14.36 16.49 11.20
CA GLY A 217 -15.62 16.90 11.82
C GLY A 217 -15.63 18.32 12.43
N ASN A 218 -14.56 19.10 12.25
CA ASN A 218 -14.52 20.54 12.52
C ASN A 218 -14.93 21.34 11.28
#